data_AF-A0A7C5YNS2-F1
#
_entry.id   AF-A0A7C5YNS2-F1
#
_cell.length_a   1.000
_cell.length_b   1.000
_cell.length_c   1.000
_cell.angle_alpha   90.00
_cell.angle_beta   90.00
_cell.angle_gamma   90.00
#
_symmetry.space_group_name_H-M   'P 1'
#
loop_
_entity.id
_entity.type
_entity.pdbx_description
1 polymer ?
#
loop_
_entity_poly.entity_id
_entity_poly.type
_entity_poly.pdbx_seq_one_letter_code
_entity_poly.pdbx_strand_id
1 'polypeptide(L)'
;MRVGVCPMSATVRVASGVIPFNARLYEAFACYRLLHAGFLVDWLLPVELPTRLPHLGVLITIGEGTLGEEARLALYQFVEGGGVWIAVGSPLDAPDLLGVEPQRHPNGTLKRLGEGYAATECDNPLFREAWGLLHAFGGVAVSAHDETHLWARWYDPHGRETPFPAITHRSIGAGHAILYAVHLGETFARIQLGRAVSEPTLAPTDALIESEALPRAEDATRLDWYLDRAPCSDGQLCFTKPVADLWAESLIRAVLWAGQQRGEVVPMAWYYPALAPAAALLSVASEPEAAGYELSLNHLLTLTGVRGVWCLSELVHHPSFYRDLVKREHEIGVRFQPDPDQFCRTSTLQGQIDNLRRFTGVRAITAVQVAELAWRGSLEFYTFAENAQLLSDLTRGGYHPHASGFTFGTAHPFRAPNPARPAEPYQLFVFPLIAYRAAEWVNAPHANLLLEQTVKSHGVYHVTVRPSVLSSPMQADALMRLIGRARYLGAEWHPAHELTRWLNARLNLRYKMQTLPGQLELCLLSLSTMHRFGLLLFTPLRGWANLGEHQTELQPAEYYGYPCLTLETDLVEKTVREMRFFEVGTAAA
;
A
#
# COMPACT_ATOMS: atom_id res chain seq x y z
N MET A 1 7.83 -20.05 -10.08
CA MET A 1 7.41 -20.32 -8.69
C MET A 1 5.93 -20.15 -8.49
N ARG A 2 5.28 -21.14 -7.86
CA ARG A 2 3.90 -21.00 -7.36
C ARG A 2 3.91 -20.59 -5.90
N VAL A 3 3.21 -19.50 -5.58
CA VAL A 3 3.07 -18.96 -4.22
C VAL A 3 1.66 -19.26 -3.73
N GLY A 4 1.53 -20.10 -2.70
CA GLY A 4 0.27 -20.33 -2.02
C GLY A 4 0.09 -19.38 -0.85
N VAL A 5 -1.10 -18.80 -0.70
CA VAL A 5 -1.45 -17.96 0.46
C VAL A 5 -2.66 -18.56 1.15
N CYS A 6 -2.50 -18.87 2.44
CA CYS A 6 -3.48 -19.54 3.29
C CYS A 6 -3.77 -18.71 4.54
N PRO A 7 -4.88 -17.94 4.56
CA PRO A 7 -5.39 -17.36 5.79
C PRO A 7 -6.04 -18.45 6.64
N MET A 8 -5.58 -18.59 7.87
CA MET A 8 -5.93 -19.74 8.72
C MET A 8 -7.38 -19.73 9.20
N SER A 9 -8.04 -18.57 9.18
CA SER A 9 -9.46 -18.46 9.52
C SER A 9 -10.42 -18.74 8.36
N ALA A 10 -9.91 -18.86 7.13
CA ALA A 10 -10.75 -19.07 5.95
C ALA A 10 -11.36 -20.47 5.92
N THR A 11 -12.66 -20.57 5.68
CA THR A 11 -13.39 -21.86 5.66
C THR A 11 -14.11 -22.14 4.35
N VAL A 12 -14.44 -21.10 3.58
CA VAL A 12 -15.24 -21.19 2.37
C VAL A 12 -14.72 -20.21 1.32
N ARG A 13 -14.70 -20.64 0.06
CA ARG A 13 -14.45 -19.75 -1.08
C ARG A 13 -15.68 -18.90 -1.35
N VAL A 14 -15.50 -17.60 -1.52
CA VAL A 14 -16.57 -16.69 -1.93
C VAL A 14 -16.51 -16.43 -3.42
N ALA A 15 -17.67 -16.38 -4.08
CA ALA A 15 -17.77 -16.19 -5.53
C ALA A 15 -17.41 -14.76 -5.97
N SER A 16 -17.42 -13.80 -5.04
CA SER A 16 -17.19 -12.38 -5.27
C SER A 16 -16.08 -11.86 -4.37
N GLY A 17 -15.33 -10.89 -4.87
CA GLY A 17 -14.25 -10.24 -4.13
C GLY A 17 -12.87 -10.44 -4.75
N VAL A 18 -11.97 -9.54 -4.35
CA VAL A 18 -10.55 -9.53 -4.74
C VAL A 18 -9.79 -10.64 -4.01
N ILE A 19 -10.27 -11.01 -2.83
CA ILE A 19 -9.77 -12.11 -2.01
C ILE A 19 -10.89 -13.16 -1.94
N PRO A 20 -10.72 -14.37 -2.52
CA PRO A 20 -11.82 -15.26 -2.81
C PRO A 20 -12.20 -16.16 -1.63
N PHE A 21 -12.17 -15.67 -0.39
CA PHE A 21 -12.57 -16.42 0.81
C PHE A 21 -13.05 -15.54 1.97
N ASN A 22 -13.70 -16.16 2.95
CA ASN A 22 -14.13 -15.55 4.19
C ASN A 22 -13.03 -15.58 5.28
N ALA A 23 -12.09 -14.65 5.25
CA ALA A 23 -11.07 -14.52 6.30
C ALA A 23 -11.44 -13.46 7.35
N ARG A 24 -10.85 -13.59 8.55
CA ARG A 24 -10.85 -12.53 9.56
C ARG A 24 -10.21 -11.26 9.00
N LEU A 25 -10.65 -10.11 9.52
CA LEU A 25 -10.28 -8.78 9.04
C LEU A 25 -8.78 -8.60 8.76
N TYR A 26 -7.93 -8.90 9.75
CA TYR A 26 -6.49 -8.68 9.63
C TYR A 26 -5.82 -9.66 8.67
N GLU A 27 -6.29 -10.92 8.61
CA GLU A 27 -5.81 -11.89 7.62
C GLU A 27 -6.16 -11.45 6.19
N ALA A 28 -7.41 -11.00 5.98
CA ALA A 28 -7.84 -10.44 4.71
C ALA A 28 -7.03 -9.19 4.32
N PHE A 29 -6.68 -8.33 5.29
CA PHE A 29 -5.90 -7.13 5.02
C PHE A 29 -4.45 -7.45 4.61
N ALA A 30 -3.81 -8.46 5.22
CA ALA A 30 -2.51 -8.96 4.76
C ALA A 30 -2.58 -9.56 3.34
N CYS A 31 -3.62 -10.35 3.07
CA CYS A 31 -3.89 -10.89 1.73
C CYS A 31 -4.04 -9.76 0.70
N TYR A 32 -4.80 -8.71 1.03
CA TYR A 32 -4.97 -7.54 0.18
C TYR A 32 -3.62 -6.89 -0.13
N ARG A 33 -2.72 -6.77 0.85
CA ARG A 33 -1.39 -6.19 0.64
C ARG A 33 -0.48 -7.03 -0.25
N LEU A 34 -0.52 -8.37 -0.14
CA LEU A 34 0.19 -9.27 -1.07
C LEU A 34 -0.30 -9.10 -2.51
N LEU A 35 -1.62 -9.02 -2.70
CA LEU A 35 -2.18 -8.78 -4.03
C LEU A 35 -1.90 -7.36 -4.53
N HIS A 36 -1.95 -6.37 -3.64
CA HIS A 36 -1.57 -4.99 -3.96
C HIS A 36 -0.10 -4.90 -4.35
N ALA A 37 0.78 -5.76 -3.84
CA ALA A 37 2.15 -5.88 -4.33
C ALA A 37 2.21 -6.43 -5.76
N GLY A 38 1.20 -7.16 -6.23
CA GLY A 38 1.12 -7.64 -7.61
C GLY A 38 1.65 -9.05 -7.79
N PHE A 39 1.82 -9.81 -6.71
CA PHE A 39 2.12 -11.23 -6.80
C PHE A 39 0.95 -12.00 -7.41
N LEU A 40 1.29 -13.01 -8.21
CA LEU A 40 0.34 -13.97 -8.75
C LEU A 40 0.23 -15.16 -7.78
N VAL A 41 -0.77 -15.14 -6.90
CA VAL A 41 -0.89 -16.08 -5.77
C VAL A 41 -2.06 -17.07 -5.87
N ASP A 42 -1.79 -18.32 -5.54
CA ASP A 42 -2.81 -19.34 -5.36
C ASP A 42 -3.44 -19.16 -3.97
N TRP A 43 -4.71 -18.75 -3.94
CA TRP A 43 -5.50 -18.64 -2.72
C TRP A 43 -5.95 -20.01 -2.23
N LEU A 44 -5.56 -20.38 -1.00
CA LEU A 44 -5.79 -21.70 -0.41
C LEU A 44 -6.66 -21.62 0.84
N LEU A 45 -7.51 -22.62 1.03
CA LEU A 45 -8.12 -22.91 2.32
C LEU A 45 -7.19 -23.84 3.13
N PRO A 46 -7.23 -23.79 4.48
CA PRO A 46 -6.43 -24.68 5.32
C PRO A 46 -6.61 -26.17 4.98
N VAL A 47 -7.84 -26.58 4.67
CA VAL A 47 -8.17 -27.97 4.30
C VAL A 47 -7.53 -28.42 2.98
N GLU A 48 -7.14 -27.49 2.11
CA GLU A 48 -6.54 -27.81 0.82
C GLU A 48 -5.02 -28.05 0.94
N LEU A 49 -4.39 -27.63 2.05
CA LEU A 49 -2.94 -27.65 2.22
C LEU A 49 -2.29 -29.02 1.92
N PRO A 50 -2.75 -30.16 2.46
CA PRO A 50 -2.11 -31.46 2.21
C PRO A 50 -1.95 -31.79 0.73
N THR A 51 -2.99 -31.48 -0.05
CA THR A 51 -3.03 -31.77 -1.49
C THR A 51 -2.30 -30.75 -2.36
N ARG A 52 -2.15 -29.51 -1.87
CA ARG A 52 -1.62 -28.40 -2.66
C ARG A 52 -0.14 -28.17 -2.44
N LEU A 53 0.38 -28.43 -1.24
CA LEU A 53 1.79 -28.21 -0.88
C LEU A 53 2.80 -28.81 -1.86
N PRO A 54 2.63 -30.05 -2.39
CA PRO A 54 3.57 -30.63 -3.35
C PRO A 54 3.71 -29.86 -4.67
N HIS A 55 2.81 -28.91 -4.95
CA HIS A 55 2.78 -28.11 -6.18
C HIS A 55 3.18 -26.66 -5.98
N LEU A 56 3.60 -26.29 -4.77
CA LEU A 56 4.03 -24.93 -4.43
C LEU A 56 5.56 -24.86 -4.34
N GLY A 57 6.09 -23.65 -4.51
CA GLY A 57 7.46 -23.33 -4.08
C GLY A 57 7.48 -22.60 -2.74
N VAL A 58 6.45 -21.77 -2.49
CA VAL A 58 6.30 -20.97 -1.27
C VAL A 58 4.90 -21.11 -0.73
N LEU A 59 4.81 -21.29 0.59
CA LEU A 59 3.56 -21.21 1.35
C LEU A 59 3.63 -20.01 2.30
N ILE A 60 2.62 -19.16 2.26
CA ILE A 60 2.40 -18.10 3.26
C ILE A 60 1.17 -18.46 4.09
N THR A 61 1.33 -18.66 5.39
CA THR A 61 0.19 -18.83 6.31
C THR A 61 -0.01 -17.56 7.12
N ILE A 62 -1.25 -17.10 7.25
CA ILE A 62 -1.55 -15.82 7.91
C ILE A 62 -2.56 -16.04 9.04
N GLY A 63 -2.24 -15.50 10.22
CA GLY A 63 -3.09 -15.56 11.39
C GLY A 63 -2.89 -16.83 12.21
N GLU A 64 -3.86 -17.14 13.05
CA GLU A 64 -3.82 -18.28 13.98
C GLU A 64 -4.77 -19.38 13.57
N GLY A 65 -4.37 -20.63 13.81
CA GLY A 65 -5.20 -21.80 13.59
C GLY A 65 -4.41 -23.07 13.90
N THR A 66 -5.02 -24.19 13.54
CA THR A 66 -4.43 -25.53 13.62
C THR A 66 -4.41 -26.15 12.24
N LEU A 67 -3.29 -26.72 11.83
CA LEU A 67 -3.17 -27.43 10.56
C LEU A 67 -3.81 -28.83 10.64
N GLY A 68 -3.78 -29.45 11.83
CA GLY A 68 -4.12 -30.87 11.99
C GLY A 68 -3.01 -31.78 11.48
N GLU A 69 -3.02 -33.05 11.87
CA GLU A 69 -1.88 -33.96 11.67
C GLU A 69 -1.49 -34.15 10.20
N GLU A 70 -2.45 -34.29 9.29
CA GLU A 70 -2.17 -34.51 7.88
C GLU A 70 -1.50 -33.30 7.21
N ALA A 71 -2.04 -32.09 7.43
CA ALA A 71 -1.45 -30.87 6.88
C ALA A 71 -0.14 -30.53 7.56
N ARG A 72 0.01 -30.83 8.85
CA ARG A 72 1.28 -30.73 9.57
C ARG A 72 2.32 -31.65 8.91
N LEU A 73 2.05 -32.94 8.75
CA LEU A 73 2.98 -33.86 8.08
C LEU A 73 3.36 -33.40 6.67
N ALA A 74 2.38 -32.97 5.87
CA ALA A 74 2.62 -32.44 4.53
C ALA A 74 3.49 -31.18 4.55
N LEU A 75 3.33 -30.31 5.54
CA LEU A 75 4.15 -29.11 5.73
C LEU A 75 5.61 -29.47 6.04
N TYR A 76 5.87 -30.48 6.88
CA TYR A 76 7.24 -30.93 7.15
C TYR A 76 7.89 -31.45 5.88
N GLN A 77 7.21 -32.35 5.17
CA GLN A 77 7.73 -32.90 3.91
C GLN A 77 7.98 -31.81 2.87
N PHE A 78 7.10 -30.81 2.80
CA PHE A 78 7.26 -29.66 1.92
C PHE A 78 8.51 -28.86 2.26
N VAL A 79 8.71 -28.48 3.52
CA VAL A 79 9.89 -27.69 3.93
C VAL A 79 11.17 -28.51 3.79
N GLU A 80 11.22 -29.74 4.31
CA GLU A 80 12.40 -30.61 4.18
C GLU A 80 12.79 -30.85 2.71
N GLY A 81 11.79 -30.98 1.83
CA GLY A 81 11.95 -31.16 0.38
C GLY A 81 12.35 -29.91 -0.40
N GLY A 82 12.63 -28.78 0.26
CA GLY A 82 13.08 -27.54 -0.38
C GLY A 82 12.07 -26.41 -0.39
N GLY A 83 10.84 -26.65 0.06
CA GLY A 83 9.79 -25.64 0.15
C GLY A 83 10.15 -24.52 1.14
N VAL A 84 9.60 -23.33 0.89
CA VAL A 84 9.73 -22.22 1.83
C VAL A 84 8.39 -21.92 2.49
N TRP A 85 8.35 -22.00 3.82
CA TRP A 85 7.19 -21.63 4.61
C TRP A 85 7.41 -20.28 5.28
N ILE A 86 6.49 -19.33 5.05
CA ILE A 86 6.45 -18.02 5.68
C ILE A 86 5.21 -17.97 6.58
N ALA A 87 5.41 -18.05 7.89
CA ALA A 87 4.37 -17.97 8.90
C ALA A 87 4.21 -16.51 9.38
N VAL A 88 3.01 -15.93 9.25
CA VAL A 88 2.74 -14.53 9.61
C VAL A 88 1.78 -14.44 10.79
N GLY A 89 2.27 -13.88 11.90
CA GLY A 89 1.52 -13.60 13.12
C GLY A 89 1.39 -14.77 14.09
N SER A 90 1.69 -16.00 13.67
CA SER A 90 1.63 -17.19 14.53
C SER A 90 2.46 -18.35 13.97
N PRO A 91 3.11 -19.17 14.83
CA PRO A 91 3.76 -20.42 14.43
C PRO A 91 2.79 -21.60 14.24
N LEU A 92 1.47 -21.36 14.40
CA LEU A 92 0.44 -22.41 14.35
C LEU A 92 0.73 -23.55 15.33
N ASP A 93 0.45 -24.78 14.94
CA ASP A 93 0.77 -26.04 15.62
C ASP A 93 2.06 -26.70 15.10
N ALA A 94 2.95 -25.94 14.45
CA ALA A 94 4.28 -26.40 14.00
C ALA A 94 5.45 -25.47 14.44
N PRO A 95 5.56 -25.12 15.73
CA PRO A 95 6.59 -24.20 16.22
C PRO A 95 8.01 -24.77 16.14
N ASP A 96 8.15 -26.09 16.16
CA ASP A 96 9.41 -26.78 16.01
C ASP A 96 10.01 -26.61 14.60
N LEU A 97 9.21 -26.64 13.53
CA LEU A 97 9.69 -26.28 12.18
C LEU A 97 10.26 -24.86 12.14
N LEU A 98 9.69 -23.94 12.91
CA LEU A 98 10.17 -22.55 12.97
C LEU A 98 11.33 -22.36 13.96
N GLY A 99 11.67 -23.39 14.74
CA GLY A 99 12.72 -23.34 15.76
C GLY A 99 12.38 -22.41 16.93
N VAL A 100 11.10 -22.29 17.27
CA VAL A 100 10.64 -21.38 18.32
C VAL A 100 9.79 -22.08 19.36
N GLU A 101 9.68 -21.46 20.54
CA GLU A 101 8.76 -21.86 21.59
C GLU A 101 7.76 -20.73 21.88
N PRO A 102 6.46 -20.92 21.62
CA PRO A 102 5.43 -19.92 21.92
C PRO A 102 5.33 -19.66 23.42
N GLN A 103 5.45 -18.39 23.81
CA GLN A 103 5.35 -17.98 25.21
C GLN A 103 3.89 -17.97 25.66
N ARG A 104 3.64 -18.46 26.87
CA ARG A 104 2.29 -18.55 27.44
C ARG A 104 2.19 -17.86 28.79
N HIS A 105 1.02 -17.31 29.07
CA HIS A 105 0.67 -16.89 30.42
C HIS A 105 0.43 -18.11 31.33
N PRO A 106 0.45 -17.96 32.66
CA PRO A 106 0.19 -19.06 33.60
C PRO A 106 -1.17 -19.74 33.41
N ASN A 107 -2.15 -19.06 32.81
CA ASN A 107 -3.48 -19.60 32.47
C ASN A 107 -3.49 -20.39 31.15
N GLY A 108 -2.33 -20.59 30.51
CA GLY A 108 -2.17 -21.35 29.27
C GLY A 108 -2.43 -20.56 27.97
N THR A 109 -2.87 -19.30 28.03
CA THR A 109 -3.10 -18.49 26.83
C THR A 109 -1.78 -18.01 26.22
N LEU A 110 -1.72 -17.90 24.89
CA LEU A 110 -0.56 -17.36 24.19
C LEU A 110 -0.33 -15.90 24.60
N LYS A 111 0.91 -15.58 24.94
CA LYS A 111 1.34 -14.21 25.21
C LYS A 111 1.40 -13.44 23.89
N ARG A 112 0.80 -12.25 23.87
CA ARG A 112 0.76 -11.35 22.71
C ARG A 112 1.89 -10.34 22.76
N LEU A 113 2.40 -9.94 21.59
CA LEU A 113 3.35 -8.83 21.47
C LEU A 113 2.69 -7.48 21.73
N GLY A 114 1.46 -7.27 21.25
CA GLY A 114 0.74 -6.01 21.43
C GLY A 114 1.21 -4.93 20.46
N GLU A 115 1.39 -3.71 20.96
CA GLU A 115 2.00 -2.57 20.24
C GLU A 115 3.50 -2.53 20.56
N GLY A 116 4.32 -2.10 19.61
CA GLY A 116 5.77 -1.99 19.78
C GLY A 116 6.49 -1.82 18.45
N TYR A 117 7.77 -2.13 18.41
CA TYR A 117 8.62 -1.88 17.25
C TYR A 117 9.47 -3.10 16.91
N ALA A 118 9.87 -3.22 15.65
CA ALA A 118 10.89 -4.15 15.22
C ALA A 118 12.10 -3.41 14.68
N ALA A 119 13.29 -3.90 14.97
CA ALA A 119 14.52 -3.45 14.32
C ALA A 119 15.50 -4.61 14.14
N THR A 120 16.53 -4.39 13.34
CA THR A 120 17.63 -5.32 13.14
C THR A 120 18.95 -4.60 13.36
N GLU A 121 19.97 -5.33 13.82
CA GLU A 121 21.32 -4.81 14.04
C GLU A 121 22.17 -4.86 12.76
N CYS A 122 21.76 -5.65 11.77
CA CYS A 122 22.45 -5.75 10.50
C CYS A 122 21.47 -6.03 9.35
N ASP A 123 21.83 -5.59 8.15
CA ASP A 123 21.06 -5.90 6.95
C ASP A 123 20.91 -7.42 6.78
N ASN A 124 19.67 -7.86 6.59
CA ASN A 124 19.33 -9.21 6.20
C ASN A 124 18.38 -9.18 4.98
N PRO A 125 18.10 -10.33 4.33
CA PRO A 125 17.34 -10.34 3.09
C PRO A 125 15.94 -9.72 3.21
N LEU A 126 15.29 -9.82 4.37
CA LEU A 126 13.90 -9.42 4.59
C LEU A 126 13.76 -8.08 5.32
N PHE A 127 14.77 -7.65 6.07
CA PHE A 127 14.69 -6.48 6.93
C PHE A 127 16.03 -5.73 6.92
N ARG A 128 15.98 -4.41 6.75
CA ARG A 128 17.17 -3.58 6.60
C ARG A 128 17.46 -2.78 7.86
N GLU A 129 18.72 -2.70 8.23
CA GLU A 129 19.21 -1.88 9.35
C GLU A 129 18.83 -0.40 9.14
N ALA A 130 18.95 0.07 7.89
CA ALA A 130 18.62 1.44 7.50
C ALA A 130 17.16 1.84 7.73
N TRP A 131 16.24 0.89 7.98
CA TRP A 131 14.85 1.19 8.32
C TRP A 131 14.68 1.62 9.79
N GLY A 132 15.65 1.29 10.65
CA GLY A 132 15.59 1.53 12.09
C GLY A 132 14.38 0.85 12.75
N LEU A 133 13.81 1.48 13.78
CA LEU A 133 12.59 1.01 14.43
C LEU A 133 11.39 1.14 13.48
N LEU A 134 10.71 0.02 13.21
CA LEU A 134 9.43 -0.03 12.50
C LEU A 134 8.30 -0.38 13.47
N HIS A 135 7.37 0.56 13.63
CA HIS A 135 6.17 0.36 14.45
C HIS A 135 5.35 -0.82 13.93
N ALA A 136 4.91 -1.70 14.81
CA ALA A 136 4.06 -2.81 14.48
C ALA A 136 3.04 -3.16 15.57
N PHE A 137 2.08 -3.99 15.20
CA PHE A 137 0.96 -4.42 16.04
C PHE A 137 0.69 -5.91 15.94
N GLY A 138 0.24 -6.46 17.05
CA GLY A 138 -0.27 -7.82 17.14
C GLY A 138 0.83 -8.89 17.06
N GLY A 139 0.40 -10.14 16.93
CA GLY A 139 1.30 -11.28 16.86
C GLY A 139 1.48 -12.01 18.18
N VAL A 140 2.48 -12.88 18.24
CA VAL A 140 2.72 -13.78 19.38
C VAL A 140 4.14 -13.66 19.88
N ALA A 141 4.30 -13.64 21.20
CA ALA A 141 5.62 -13.69 21.81
C ALA A 141 6.15 -15.12 21.73
N VAL A 142 7.37 -15.29 21.23
CA VAL A 142 8.05 -16.58 21.12
C VAL A 142 9.48 -16.45 21.64
N SER A 143 10.11 -17.57 21.99
CA SER A 143 11.55 -17.65 22.23
C SER A 143 12.18 -18.44 21.08
N ALA A 144 13.34 -18.01 20.59
CA ALA A 144 14.07 -18.73 19.56
C ALA A 144 14.97 -19.80 20.20
N HIS A 145 15.08 -20.96 19.56
CA HIS A 145 16.08 -21.98 19.91
C HIS A 145 17.46 -21.59 19.35
N ASP A 146 18.52 -22.20 19.86
CA ASP A 146 19.92 -21.88 19.49
C ASP A 146 20.22 -22.05 17.98
N GLU A 147 19.52 -22.97 17.30
CA GLU A 147 19.68 -23.21 15.85
C GLU A 147 18.90 -22.21 14.96
N THR A 148 18.21 -21.24 15.56
CA THR A 148 17.31 -20.32 14.86
C THR A 148 17.96 -18.96 14.69
N HIS A 149 18.03 -18.48 13.45
CA HIS A 149 18.57 -17.17 13.14
C HIS A 149 17.55 -16.09 13.45
N LEU A 150 17.97 -15.10 14.24
CA LEU A 150 17.20 -13.88 14.50
C LEU A 150 17.47 -12.87 13.38
N TRP A 151 16.42 -12.51 12.63
CA TRP A 151 16.53 -11.46 11.60
C TRP A 151 16.03 -10.09 12.09
N ALA A 152 15.08 -10.05 13.01
CA ALA A 152 14.66 -8.81 13.65
C ALA A 152 14.21 -9.06 15.09
N ARG A 153 14.51 -8.10 15.97
CA ARG A 153 14.17 -8.13 17.40
C ARG A 153 12.94 -7.26 17.68
N TRP A 154 12.16 -7.65 18.69
CA TRP A 154 11.02 -6.88 19.18
C TRP A 154 11.43 -5.90 20.28
N TYR A 155 10.87 -4.70 20.21
CA TYR A 155 10.99 -3.61 21.17
C TYR A 155 9.60 -3.25 21.70
N ASP A 156 9.53 -2.84 22.97
CA ASP A 156 8.29 -2.43 23.60
C ASP A 156 7.75 -1.09 23.02
N PRO A 157 6.53 -0.64 23.38
CA PRO A 157 5.98 0.65 22.92
C PRO A 157 6.83 1.88 23.22
N HIS A 158 7.83 1.78 24.10
CA HIS A 158 8.73 2.86 24.47
C HIS A 158 10.10 2.74 23.78
N GLY A 159 10.24 1.85 22.80
CA GLY A 159 11.48 1.62 22.07
C GLY A 159 12.55 0.89 22.87
N ARG A 160 12.19 0.17 23.94
CA ARG A 160 13.15 -0.58 24.77
C ARG A 160 13.23 -2.02 24.30
N GLU A 161 14.45 -2.54 24.29
CA GLU A 161 14.73 -3.89 23.82
C GLU A 161 14.00 -4.95 24.67
N THR A 162 13.50 -6.00 24.00
CA THR A 162 12.90 -7.16 24.65
C THR A 162 13.62 -8.45 24.20
N PRO A 163 13.48 -9.57 24.94
CA PRO A 163 14.06 -10.84 24.53
C PRO A 163 13.32 -11.50 23.35
N PHE A 164 12.19 -10.94 22.89
CA PHE A 164 11.36 -11.58 21.88
C PHE A 164 11.84 -11.25 20.46
N PRO A 165 11.82 -12.22 19.55
CA PRO A 165 12.07 -11.97 18.14
C PRO A 165 10.82 -11.36 17.48
N ALA A 166 11.06 -10.52 16.47
CA ALA A 166 10.04 -10.05 15.54
C ALA A 166 10.04 -10.88 14.24
N ILE A 167 11.23 -11.27 13.77
CA ILE A 167 11.40 -12.14 12.59
C ILE A 167 12.48 -13.19 12.88
N THR A 168 12.18 -14.47 12.63
CA THR A 168 13.15 -15.57 12.71
C THR A 168 13.22 -16.37 11.41
N HIS A 169 14.35 -17.05 11.23
CA HIS A 169 14.63 -17.94 10.11
C HIS A 169 15.27 -19.23 10.61
N ARG A 170 14.83 -20.36 10.02
CA ARG A 170 15.44 -21.67 10.20
C ARG A 170 15.56 -22.37 8.85
N SER A 171 16.71 -23.00 8.60
CA SER A 171 16.89 -23.92 7.47
C SER A 171 16.65 -25.35 7.94
N ILE A 172 15.89 -26.12 7.17
CA ILE A 172 15.55 -27.52 7.48
C ILE A 172 15.63 -28.34 6.20
N GLY A 173 16.50 -29.35 6.17
CA GLY A 173 16.76 -30.11 4.95
C GLY A 173 17.21 -29.18 3.82
N ALA A 174 16.49 -29.20 2.70
CA ALA A 174 16.74 -28.32 1.56
C ALA A 174 15.94 -27.01 1.60
N GLY A 175 15.01 -26.84 2.54
CA GLY A 175 14.09 -25.70 2.57
C GLY A 175 14.25 -24.80 3.77
N HIS A 176 13.30 -23.87 3.90
CA HIS A 176 13.38 -22.78 4.87
C HIS A 176 12.04 -22.50 5.53
N ALA A 177 12.08 -22.16 6.82
CA ALA A 177 10.94 -21.70 7.60
C ALA A 177 11.25 -20.29 8.13
N ILE A 178 10.33 -19.36 7.88
CA ILE A 178 10.43 -17.96 8.31
C ILE A 178 9.20 -17.66 9.18
N LEU A 179 9.42 -17.12 10.38
CA LEU A 179 8.35 -16.60 11.22
C LEU A 179 8.42 -15.08 11.25
N TYR A 180 7.33 -14.44 10.84
CA TYR A 180 6.98 -13.10 11.32
C TYR A 180 6.17 -13.27 12.60
N ALA A 181 6.81 -13.07 13.75
CA ALA A 181 6.12 -13.15 15.04
C ALA A 181 5.08 -12.01 15.17
N VAL A 182 5.34 -10.90 14.49
CA VAL A 182 4.44 -9.75 14.31
C VAL A 182 3.29 -10.11 13.37
N HIS A 183 2.07 -9.65 13.68
CA HIS A 183 0.92 -9.82 12.79
C HIS A 183 0.84 -8.68 11.77
N LEU A 184 1.45 -8.88 10.59
CA LEU A 184 1.50 -7.86 9.53
C LEU A 184 0.12 -7.33 9.12
N GLY A 185 -0.89 -8.20 9.02
CA GLY A 185 -2.26 -7.78 8.71
C GLY A 185 -2.88 -6.80 9.70
N GLU A 186 -2.67 -7.01 10.99
CA GLU A 186 -3.12 -6.11 12.06
C GLU A 186 -2.29 -4.82 12.05
N THR A 187 -0.98 -4.94 11.83
CA THR A 187 -0.07 -3.80 11.67
C THR A 187 -0.53 -2.86 10.56
N PHE A 188 -0.75 -3.39 9.36
CA PHE A 188 -1.24 -2.64 8.22
C PHE A 188 -2.60 -2.00 8.52
N ALA A 189 -3.55 -2.77 9.03
CA ALA A 189 -4.91 -2.27 9.29
C ALA A 189 -4.93 -1.14 10.32
N ARG A 190 -4.23 -1.30 11.45
CA ARG A 190 -4.20 -0.28 12.51
C ARG A 190 -3.50 0.99 12.06
N ILE A 191 -2.37 0.88 11.34
CA ILE A 191 -1.62 2.05 10.87
C ILE A 191 -2.39 2.80 9.79
N GLN A 192 -2.90 2.11 8.78
CA GLN A 192 -3.54 2.75 7.62
C GLN A 192 -4.95 3.26 7.94
N LEU A 193 -5.76 2.50 8.69
CA LEU A 193 -7.12 2.92 9.06
C LEU A 193 -7.13 3.90 10.21
N GLY A 194 -6.13 3.86 11.09
CA GLY A 194 -6.08 4.67 12.29
C GLY A 194 -7.11 4.25 13.35
N ARG A 195 -7.25 5.10 14.38
CA ARG A 195 -8.30 5.00 15.41
C ARG A 195 -9.53 5.83 15.04
N ALA A 196 -10.66 5.54 15.70
CA ALA A 196 -11.83 6.40 15.63
C ALA A 196 -11.52 7.78 16.23
N VAL A 197 -11.97 8.85 15.57
CA VAL A 197 -11.78 10.23 16.05
C VAL A 197 -13.07 10.74 16.67
N SER A 198 -13.06 10.99 17.98
CA SER A 198 -14.17 11.61 18.71
C SER A 198 -13.88 13.07 19.07
N GLU A 199 -12.62 13.36 19.36
CA GLU A 199 -12.11 14.64 19.83
C GLU A 199 -10.71 14.90 19.23
N PRO A 200 -10.28 16.17 19.16
CA PRO A 200 -8.96 16.51 18.69
C PRO A 200 -7.92 15.92 19.66
N THR A 201 -6.83 15.40 19.12
CA THR A 201 -5.76 14.88 19.94
C THR A 201 -4.82 16.01 20.33
N LEU A 202 -4.19 15.89 21.50
CA LEU A 202 -3.17 16.84 21.92
C LEU A 202 -2.01 16.76 20.93
N ALA A 203 -1.87 17.81 20.12
CA ALA A 203 -0.72 18.00 19.27
C ALA A 203 0.56 17.98 20.15
N PRO A 204 1.68 17.46 19.62
CA PRO A 204 2.92 17.44 20.39
C PRO A 204 3.37 18.87 20.70
N THR A 205 4.20 19.06 21.73
CA THR A 205 4.59 20.40 22.21
C THR A 205 5.34 21.24 21.19
N ASP A 206 5.90 20.60 20.16
CA ASP A 206 6.57 21.25 19.02
C ASP A 206 5.61 21.63 17.89
N ALA A 207 4.35 21.19 17.91
CA ALA A 207 3.36 21.53 16.91
C ALA A 207 2.67 22.87 17.22
N LEU A 208 2.22 23.54 16.16
CA LEU A 208 1.46 24.79 16.26
C LEU A 208 0.14 24.52 17.01
N ILE A 209 -0.07 25.22 18.12
CA ILE A 209 -1.34 25.23 18.83
C ILE A 209 -2.29 26.16 18.08
N GLU A 210 -3.32 25.60 17.46
CA GLU A 210 -4.37 26.40 16.84
C GLU A 210 -5.38 26.91 17.86
N SER A 211 -6.02 28.04 17.53
CA SER A 211 -6.99 28.70 18.40
C SER A 211 -8.31 27.94 18.56
N GLU A 212 -8.67 27.11 17.57
CA GLU A 212 -9.88 26.28 17.60
C GLU A 212 -9.53 24.80 17.45
N ALA A 213 -9.91 23.99 18.42
CA ALA A 213 -9.62 22.56 18.44
C ALA A 213 -10.69 21.78 17.64
N LEU A 214 -10.50 21.70 16.31
CA LEU A 214 -11.33 20.88 15.42
C LEU A 214 -10.70 19.48 15.27
N PRO A 215 -11.48 18.38 15.38
CA PRO A 215 -10.96 17.05 15.10
C PRO A 215 -10.65 16.86 13.61
N ARG A 216 -9.46 16.33 13.33
CA ARG A 216 -8.88 16.19 12.00
C ARG A 216 -8.49 14.75 11.70
N ALA A 217 -8.22 14.48 10.43
CA ALA A 217 -7.82 13.17 9.97
C ALA A 217 -6.61 12.65 10.78
N GLU A 218 -5.59 13.48 10.99
CA GLU A 218 -4.36 13.14 11.71
C GLU A 218 -4.57 12.67 13.15
N ASP A 219 -5.67 13.07 13.82
CA ASP A 219 -6.01 12.58 15.16
C ASP A 219 -6.25 11.06 15.20
N ALA A 220 -6.57 10.48 14.05
CA ALA A 220 -6.69 9.05 13.88
C ALA A 220 -5.34 8.32 13.84
N THR A 221 -4.20 9.02 13.77
CA THR A 221 -2.91 8.34 13.62
C THR A 221 -2.64 7.37 14.76
N ARG A 222 -2.00 6.25 14.42
CA ARG A 222 -1.48 5.26 15.36
C ARG A 222 0.03 5.31 15.47
N LEU A 223 0.69 6.15 14.68
CA LEU A 223 2.12 6.38 14.78
C LEU A 223 2.42 7.29 15.97
N ASP A 224 3.59 7.08 16.56
CA ASP A 224 4.03 7.82 17.72
C ASP A 224 4.71 9.13 17.31
N TRP A 225 4.29 10.24 17.92
CA TRP A 225 4.82 11.56 17.60
C TRP A 225 6.29 11.76 17.96
N TYR A 226 6.88 10.91 18.79
CA TYR A 226 8.28 11.02 19.22
C TYR A 226 9.16 9.99 18.53
N LEU A 227 8.67 8.76 18.35
CA LEU A 227 9.46 7.64 17.80
C LEU A 227 9.32 7.48 16.27
N ASP A 228 8.19 7.87 15.68
CA ASP A 228 7.94 7.69 14.25
C ASP A 228 8.21 8.93 13.40
N ARG A 229 8.48 10.08 14.03
CA ARG A 229 8.92 11.29 13.33
C ARG A 229 10.44 11.39 13.26
N ALA A 230 10.94 11.97 12.18
CA ALA A 230 12.36 12.30 12.03
C ALA A 230 12.51 13.73 11.53
N PRO A 231 13.65 14.39 11.82
CA PRO A 231 13.89 15.75 11.34
C PRO A 231 14.16 15.77 9.83
N CYS A 232 13.56 16.74 9.17
CA CYS A 232 13.96 17.21 7.85
C CYS A 232 15.30 17.95 7.93
N SER A 233 15.87 18.30 6.77
CA SER A 233 17.16 19.03 6.69
C SER A 233 17.16 20.39 7.40
N ASP A 234 15.99 20.99 7.61
CA ASP A 234 15.77 22.25 8.32
C ASP A 234 15.45 22.05 9.82
N GLY A 235 15.49 20.80 10.31
CA GLY A 235 15.21 20.42 11.69
C GLY A 235 13.72 20.18 11.99
N GLN A 236 12.81 20.44 11.05
CA GLN A 236 11.38 20.23 11.30
C GLN A 236 11.05 18.73 11.34
N LEU A 237 10.34 18.29 12.38
CA LEU A 237 9.92 16.90 12.52
C LEU A 237 8.71 16.58 11.64
N CYS A 238 8.74 15.44 10.95
CA CYS A 238 7.60 14.90 10.21
C CYS A 238 7.65 13.37 10.14
N PHE A 239 6.59 12.73 9.66
CA PHE A 239 6.54 11.27 9.48
C PHE A 239 7.28 10.87 8.20
N THR A 240 8.60 10.73 8.28
CA THR A 240 9.46 10.48 7.10
C THR A 240 9.44 9.02 6.61
N LYS A 241 8.99 8.07 7.45
CA LYS A 241 9.00 6.63 7.14
C LYS A 241 7.60 6.14 6.76
N PRO A 242 7.39 5.55 5.57
CA PRO A 242 6.16 4.86 5.26
C PRO A 242 6.16 3.47 5.92
N VAL A 243 5.96 3.43 7.25
CA VAL A 243 6.13 2.22 8.09
C VAL A 243 5.37 1.00 7.57
N ALA A 244 4.10 1.16 7.16
CA ALA A 244 3.30 0.07 6.60
C ALA A 244 3.82 -0.40 5.24
N ASP A 245 4.41 0.48 4.43
CA ASP A 245 5.02 0.09 3.15
C ASP A 245 6.34 -0.63 3.36
N LEU A 246 7.13 -0.26 4.37
CA LEU A 246 8.37 -0.96 4.71
C LEU A 246 8.10 -2.38 5.23
N TRP A 247 7.03 -2.58 6.01
CA TRP A 247 6.55 -3.91 6.37
C TRP A 247 6.05 -4.71 5.16
N ALA A 248 5.37 -4.05 4.21
CA ALA A 248 4.96 -4.69 2.97
C ALA A 248 6.18 -5.07 2.11
N GLU A 249 7.19 -4.20 2.02
CA GLU A 249 8.46 -4.49 1.37
C GLU A 249 9.16 -5.67 2.03
N SER A 250 9.18 -5.76 3.37
CA SER A 250 9.74 -6.92 4.06
C SER A 250 9.11 -8.23 3.59
N LEU A 251 7.77 -8.28 3.52
CA LEU A 251 7.06 -9.47 3.06
C LEU A 251 7.29 -9.75 1.56
N ILE A 252 7.36 -8.71 0.73
CA ILE A 252 7.74 -8.83 -0.70
C ILE A 252 9.12 -9.47 -0.80
N ARG A 253 10.12 -8.92 -0.10
CA ARG A 253 11.48 -9.45 -0.05
C ARG A 253 11.52 -10.90 0.42
N ALA A 254 10.68 -11.30 1.37
CA ALA A 254 10.59 -12.70 1.81
C ALA A 254 10.19 -13.65 0.67
N VAL A 255 9.20 -13.27 -0.14
CA VAL A 255 8.75 -14.06 -1.30
C VAL A 255 9.83 -14.08 -2.39
N LEU A 256 10.47 -12.94 -2.67
CA LEU A 256 11.54 -12.84 -3.67
C LEU A 256 12.76 -13.67 -3.27
N TRP A 257 13.18 -13.55 -2.01
CA TRP A 257 14.26 -14.35 -1.43
C TRP A 257 13.96 -15.85 -1.51
N ALA A 258 12.73 -16.25 -1.19
CA ALA A 258 12.30 -17.64 -1.29
C ALA A 258 12.39 -18.18 -2.74
N GLY A 259 12.05 -17.36 -3.73
CA GLY A 259 12.26 -17.69 -5.14
C GLY A 259 13.72 -17.90 -5.49
N GLN A 260 14.62 -17.04 -4.99
CA GLN A 260 16.05 -17.20 -5.19
C GLN A 260 16.62 -18.46 -4.54
N GLN A 261 16.23 -18.78 -3.30
CA GLN A 261 16.70 -20.01 -2.63
C GLN A 261 16.30 -21.27 -3.41
N ARG A 262 15.17 -21.21 -4.13
CA ARG A 262 14.70 -22.31 -4.97
C ARG A 262 15.19 -22.25 -6.42
N GLY A 263 15.90 -21.19 -6.81
CA GLY A 263 16.27 -20.94 -8.21
C GLY A 263 15.07 -20.79 -9.14
N GLU A 264 13.92 -20.32 -8.63
CA GLU A 264 12.68 -20.21 -9.38
C GLU A 264 12.32 -18.76 -9.71
N VAL A 265 11.71 -18.55 -10.88
CA VAL A 265 11.22 -17.22 -11.30
C VAL A 265 9.98 -16.81 -10.49
N VAL A 266 9.98 -15.57 -10.00
CA VAL A 266 8.83 -14.94 -9.32
C VAL A 266 8.28 -13.79 -10.16
N PRO A 267 7.12 -13.96 -10.83
CA PRO A 267 6.48 -12.87 -11.56
C PRO A 267 5.73 -11.92 -10.63
N MET A 268 5.83 -10.61 -10.90
CA MET A 268 5.14 -9.55 -10.17
C MET A 268 4.61 -8.49 -11.13
N ALA A 269 3.32 -8.18 -11.04
CA ALA A 269 2.68 -7.09 -11.78
C ALA A 269 3.05 -5.74 -11.14
N TRP A 270 3.75 -4.89 -11.90
CA TRP A 270 4.21 -3.60 -11.39
C TRP A 270 3.06 -2.65 -11.05
N TYR A 271 3.28 -1.71 -10.14
CA TYR A 271 2.22 -0.84 -9.60
C TYR A 271 1.63 0.12 -10.62
N TYR A 272 2.49 0.71 -11.47
CA TYR A 272 2.12 1.84 -12.32
C TYR A 272 2.43 1.56 -13.80
N PRO A 273 1.79 2.29 -14.73
CA PRO A 273 2.10 2.18 -16.15
C PRO A 273 3.57 2.48 -16.40
N ALA A 274 4.09 2.04 -17.56
CA ALA A 274 5.41 2.43 -18.04
C ALA A 274 6.59 2.03 -17.13
N LEU A 275 6.38 1.07 -16.22
CA LEU A 275 7.31 0.74 -15.14
C LEU A 275 7.69 1.97 -14.28
N ALA A 276 6.81 2.98 -14.21
CA ALA A 276 7.07 4.21 -13.47
C ALA A 276 7.38 3.89 -11.99
N PRO A 277 8.44 4.46 -11.42
CA PRO A 277 8.89 4.11 -10.06
C PRO A 277 7.90 4.55 -8.98
N ALA A 278 7.06 5.55 -9.27
CA ALA A 278 5.99 6.06 -8.42
C ALA A 278 4.95 6.80 -9.29
N ALA A 279 3.84 7.20 -8.69
CA ALA A 279 2.90 8.16 -9.29
C ALA A 279 2.81 9.42 -8.43
N ALA A 280 2.26 10.49 -8.97
CA ALA A 280 2.00 11.74 -8.28
C ALA A 280 0.54 12.16 -8.46
N LEU A 281 -0.05 12.75 -7.43
CA LEU A 281 -1.44 13.24 -7.42
C LEU A 281 -1.45 14.64 -6.83
N LEU A 282 -1.97 15.61 -7.60
CA LEU A 282 -2.17 16.97 -7.13
C LEU A 282 -3.65 17.19 -6.88
N SER A 283 -4.02 17.51 -5.63
CA SER A 283 -5.35 18.02 -5.30
C SER A 283 -5.29 19.54 -5.09
N VAL A 284 -6.35 20.24 -5.50
CA VAL A 284 -6.52 21.68 -5.30
C VAL A 284 -7.69 21.87 -4.34
N ALA A 285 -7.42 22.38 -3.15
CA ALA A 285 -8.44 22.79 -2.20
C ALA A 285 -8.92 24.20 -2.56
N SER A 286 -10.03 24.29 -3.30
CA SER A 286 -10.66 25.58 -3.62
C SER A 286 -11.44 26.07 -2.41
N GLU A 287 -11.02 27.24 -1.93
CA GLU A 287 -11.63 27.96 -0.82
C GLU A 287 -12.12 29.32 -1.34
N PRO A 288 -13.28 29.83 -0.88
CA PRO A 288 -13.80 31.12 -1.33
C PRO A 288 -12.79 32.26 -1.22
N GLU A 289 -11.95 32.25 -0.19
CA GLU A 289 -10.92 33.25 0.09
C GLU A 289 -9.79 33.26 -0.96
N ALA A 290 -9.59 32.14 -1.65
CA ALA A 290 -8.54 31.95 -2.64
C ALA A 290 -9.05 32.06 -4.09
N ALA A 291 -10.35 32.32 -4.29
CA ALA A 291 -10.99 32.29 -5.61
C ALA A 291 -10.31 33.19 -6.67
N GLY A 292 -9.69 34.30 -6.25
CA GLY A 292 -8.97 35.23 -7.14
C GLY A 292 -7.77 34.62 -7.87
N TYR A 293 -7.23 33.49 -7.40
CA TYR A 293 -6.03 32.86 -7.97
C TYR A 293 -6.30 31.59 -8.80
N GLU A 294 -7.54 31.11 -8.83
CA GLU A 294 -7.89 29.81 -9.44
C GLU A 294 -7.63 29.75 -10.94
N LEU A 295 -7.98 30.81 -11.68
CA LEU A 295 -7.72 30.90 -13.11
C LEU A 295 -6.22 30.87 -13.41
N SER A 296 -5.43 31.59 -12.61
CA SER A 296 -3.97 31.62 -12.73
C SER A 296 -3.35 30.27 -12.41
N LEU A 297 -3.86 29.58 -11.37
CA LEU A 297 -3.39 28.24 -11.01
C LEU A 297 -3.73 27.23 -12.11
N ASN A 298 -4.97 27.22 -12.61
CA ASN A 298 -5.38 26.37 -13.73
C ASN A 298 -4.50 26.62 -14.98
N HIS A 299 -4.18 27.89 -15.28
CA HIS A 299 -3.25 28.21 -16.36
C HIS A 299 -1.85 27.64 -16.11
N LEU A 300 -1.29 27.79 -14.90
CA LEU A 300 0.01 27.22 -14.52
C LEU A 300 0.03 25.69 -14.62
N LEU A 301 -1.03 25.02 -14.15
CA LEU A 301 -1.14 23.56 -14.25
C LEU A 301 -1.18 23.10 -15.71
N THR A 302 -1.86 23.84 -16.58
CA THR A 302 -1.84 23.57 -18.02
C THR A 302 -0.44 23.74 -18.60
N LEU A 303 0.25 24.85 -18.31
CA LEU A 303 1.59 25.12 -18.83
C LEU A 303 2.60 24.05 -18.39
N THR A 304 2.40 23.47 -17.21
CA THR A 304 3.24 22.40 -16.68
C THR A 304 2.79 21.01 -17.12
N GLY A 305 1.63 20.88 -17.78
CA GLY A 305 1.06 19.60 -18.21
C GLY A 305 0.56 18.74 -17.05
N VAL A 306 0.18 19.35 -15.92
CA VAL A 306 -0.34 18.66 -14.73
C VAL A 306 -1.85 18.65 -14.75
N ARG A 307 -2.43 17.45 -14.62
CA ARG A 307 -3.87 17.25 -14.45
C ARG A 307 -4.15 16.94 -12.97
N GLY A 308 -4.66 17.94 -12.25
CA GLY A 308 -5.04 17.81 -10.85
C GLY A 308 -6.52 17.48 -10.61
N VAL A 309 -6.84 17.18 -9.35
CA VAL A 309 -8.20 17.06 -8.82
C VAL A 309 -8.60 18.37 -8.15
N TRP A 310 -9.60 19.06 -8.69
CA TRP A 310 -10.14 20.29 -8.10
C TRP A 310 -11.26 19.95 -7.13
N CYS A 311 -10.98 20.05 -5.83
CA CYS A 311 -11.96 19.86 -4.77
C CYS A 311 -12.74 21.15 -4.57
N LEU A 312 -13.95 21.20 -5.13
CA LEU A 312 -14.80 22.39 -5.20
C LEU A 312 -15.98 22.25 -4.24
N SER A 313 -16.43 23.36 -3.65
CA SER A 313 -17.69 23.42 -2.91
C SER A 313 -18.85 23.79 -3.86
N GLU A 314 -20.09 23.67 -3.38
CA GLU A 314 -21.29 24.07 -4.14
C GLU A 314 -21.34 25.58 -4.43
N LEU A 315 -20.65 26.36 -3.61
CA LEU A 315 -20.67 27.81 -3.67
C LEU A 315 -19.48 28.25 -4.50
N VAL A 316 -19.71 29.25 -5.34
CA VAL A 316 -18.68 29.99 -6.07
C VAL A 316 -18.21 29.22 -7.31
N HIS A 317 -18.54 29.72 -8.50
CA HIS A 317 -17.70 29.90 -9.69
C HIS A 317 -18.63 30.09 -10.90
N HIS A 318 -18.21 30.91 -11.86
CA HIS A 318 -18.95 31.06 -13.12
C HIS A 318 -18.88 29.74 -13.92
N PRO A 319 -19.96 29.30 -14.61
CA PRO A 319 -19.96 28.03 -15.35
C PRO A 319 -18.83 27.85 -16.38
N SER A 320 -18.22 28.94 -16.87
CA SER A 320 -17.06 28.87 -17.75
C SER A 320 -15.82 28.28 -17.09
N PHE A 321 -15.66 28.45 -15.77
CA PHE A 321 -14.53 27.90 -15.02
C PHE A 321 -14.58 26.38 -15.03
N TYR A 322 -15.71 25.78 -14.66
CA TYR A 322 -15.88 24.32 -14.67
C TYR A 322 -15.69 23.73 -16.08
N ARG A 323 -16.23 24.40 -17.12
CA ARG A 323 -16.01 23.97 -18.51
C ARG A 323 -14.54 24.00 -18.90
N ASP A 324 -13.79 24.99 -18.45
CA ASP A 324 -12.35 25.08 -18.73
C ASP A 324 -11.57 23.99 -18.00
N LEU A 325 -11.92 23.67 -16.74
CA LEU A 325 -11.34 22.53 -16.02
C LEU A 325 -11.57 21.21 -16.77
N VAL A 326 -12.81 20.93 -17.18
CA VAL A 326 -13.16 19.71 -17.91
C VAL A 326 -12.43 19.65 -19.27
N LYS A 327 -12.37 20.77 -20.00
CA LYS A 327 -11.67 20.86 -21.29
C LYS A 327 -10.18 20.53 -21.16
N ARG A 328 -9.57 20.82 -20.01
CA ARG A 328 -8.16 20.55 -19.70
C ARG A 328 -7.94 19.21 -19.00
N GLU A 329 -8.96 18.36 -18.96
CA GLU A 329 -8.91 17.03 -18.36
C GLU A 329 -8.58 17.03 -16.86
N HIS A 330 -8.91 18.11 -16.16
CA HIS A 330 -8.92 18.10 -14.70
C HIS A 330 -10.06 17.24 -14.18
N GLU A 331 -9.82 16.55 -13.06
CA GLU A 331 -10.89 15.88 -12.32
C GLU A 331 -11.59 16.88 -11.41
N ILE A 332 -12.91 16.84 -11.36
CA ILE A 332 -13.70 17.62 -10.40
C ILE A 332 -14.07 16.71 -9.23
N GLY A 333 -13.58 17.07 -8.05
CA GLY A 333 -13.91 16.44 -6.77
C GLY A 333 -14.79 17.34 -5.91
N VAL A 334 -15.48 16.75 -4.93
CA VAL A 334 -16.22 17.51 -3.93
C VAL A 334 -15.31 17.87 -2.76
N ARG A 335 -15.26 19.15 -2.40
CA ARG A 335 -14.76 19.60 -1.09
C ARG A 335 -15.90 19.48 -0.10
N PHE A 336 -16.00 18.33 0.55
CA PHE A 336 -17.12 18.03 1.44
C PHE A 336 -17.01 18.86 2.72
N GLN A 337 -18.05 19.61 3.04
CA GLN A 337 -18.16 20.34 4.31
C GLN A 337 -19.09 19.58 5.27
N PRO A 338 -18.56 19.01 6.37
CA PRO A 338 -19.36 18.37 7.40
C PRO A 338 -20.35 19.31 8.06
N ASP A 339 -21.49 18.79 8.53
CA ASP A 339 -22.39 19.55 9.41
C ASP A 339 -21.74 19.66 10.82
N PRO A 340 -21.86 20.80 11.51
CA PRO A 340 -21.24 20.99 12.84
C PRO A 340 -21.67 19.94 13.88
N ASP A 341 -22.94 19.56 13.88
CA ASP A 341 -23.53 18.63 14.84
C ASP A 341 -23.38 17.15 14.44
N GLN A 342 -23.10 16.88 13.16
CA GLN A 342 -22.97 15.52 12.65
C GLN A 342 -22.00 15.47 11.47
N PHE A 343 -20.91 14.74 11.66
CA PHE A 343 -19.83 14.64 10.67
C PHE A 343 -20.30 14.29 9.26
N CYS A 344 -21.18 13.29 9.12
CA CYS A 344 -21.73 12.93 7.82
C CYS A 344 -23.13 12.31 7.95
N ARG A 345 -24.02 12.72 7.04
CA ARG A 345 -25.30 12.06 6.74
C ARG A 345 -25.32 11.72 5.26
N THR A 346 -26.01 10.63 4.89
CA THR A 346 -26.20 10.27 3.48
C THR A 346 -26.75 11.43 2.66
N SER A 347 -27.73 12.16 3.20
CA SER A 347 -28.36 13.30 2.52
C SER A 347 -27.40 14.49 2.33
N THR A 348 -26.52 14.76 3.30
CA THR A 348 -25.62 15.93 3.25
C THR A 348 -24.54 15.72 2.18
N LEU A 349 -23.85 14.58 2.21
CA LEU A 349 -22.82 14.28 1.21
C LEU A 349 -23.41 14.16 -0.20
N GLN A 350 -24.53 13.43 -0.35
CA GLN A 350 -25.18 13.28 -1.65
C GLN A 350 -25.70 14.62 -2.17
N GLY A 351 -26.26 15.47 -1.32
CA GLY A 351 -26.72 16.83 -1.69
C GLY A 351 -25.59 17.68 -2.26
N GLN A 352 -24.44 17.70 -1.58
CA GLN A 352 -23.23 18.40 -2.05
C GLN A 352 -22.72 17.90 -3.39
N ILE A 353 -22.76 16.59 -3.60
CA ILE A 353 -22.38 15.99 -4.87
C ILE A 353 -23.39 16.33 -5.98
N ASP A 354 -24.68 16.21 -5.71
CA ASP A 354 -25.73 16.47 -6.71
C ASP A 354 -25.76 17.93 -7.12
N ASN A 355 -25.59 18.86 -6.17
CA ASN A 355 -25.50 20.28 -6.46
C ASN A 355 -24.25 20.58 -7.29
N LEU A 356 -23.08 20.06 -6.92
CA LEU A 356 -21.85 20.24 -7.70
C LEU A 356 -21.98 19.67 -9.12
N ARG A 357 -22.60 18.49 -9.29
CA ARG A 357 -22.88 17.88 -10.61
C ARG A 357 -23.76 18.80 -11.46
N ARG A 358 -24.78 19.43 -10.88
CA ARG A 358 -25.67 20.37 -11.58
C ARG A 358 -24.92 21.61 -12.09
N PHE A 359 -24.02 22.18 -11.30
CA PHE A 359 -23.27 23.38 -11.68
C PHE A 359 -22.16 23.10 -12.71
N THR A 360 -21.49 21.97 -12.56
CA THR A 360 -20.32 21.60 -13.39
C THR A 360 -20.72 20.93 -14.70
N GLY A 361 -21.89 20.29 -14.74
CA GLY A 361 -22.36 19.51 -15.89
C GLY A 361 -21.61 18.20 -16.12
N VAL A 362 -20.77 17.78 -15.17
CA VAL A 362 -20.03 16.50 -15.27
C VAL A 362 -20.95 15.32 -14.95
N ARG A 363 -20.70 14.19 -15.61
CA ARG A 363 -21.49 12.97 -15.43
C ARG A 363 -21.33 12.36 -14.04
N ALA A 364 -20.14 12.45 -13.46
CA ALA A 364 -19.82 11.87 -12.17
C ALA A 364 -18.81 12.73 -11.41
N ILE A 365 -18.97 12.76 -10.10
CA ILE A 365 -17.97 13.25 -9.15
C ILE A 365 -17.45 12.01 -8.45
N THR A 366 -16.15 11.78 -8.53
CA THR A 366 -15.50 10.53 -8.10
C THR A 366 -14.50 10.71 -6.97
N ALA A 367 -14.10 11.94 -6.66
CA ALA A 367 -13.17 12.23 -5.58
C ALA A 367 -13.83 13.10 -4.50
N VAL A 368 -13.43 12.86 -3.25
CA VAL A 368 -13.79 13.69 -2.09
C VAL A 368 -12.55 14.09 -1.33
N GLN A 369 -12.53 15.34 -0.88
CA GLN A 369 -11.66 15.79 0.19
C GLN A 369 -12.52 16.50 1.23
N VAL A 370 -12.43 16.09 2.49
CA VAL A 370 -13.16 16.79 3.56
C VAL A 370 -12.46 18.13 3.84
N ALA A 371 -13.25 19.21 3.92
CA ALA A 371 -12.78 20.55 4.20
C ALA A 371 -11.89 20.57 5.45
N GLU A 372 -10.75 21.26 5.36
CA GLU A 372 -9.76 21.37 6.45
C GLU A 372 -9.27 20.03 7.01
N LEU A 373 -9.43 18.95 6.23
CA LEU A 373 -9.20 17.58 6.67
C LEU A 373 -9.96 17.22 7.96
N ALA A 374 -11.09 17.89 8.22
CA ALA A 374 -11.95 17.60 9.36
C ALA A 374 -12.37 16.12 9.31
N TRP A 375 -12.29 15.42 10.44
CA TRP A 375 -12.60 13.99 10.47
C TRP A 375 -13.18 13.57 11.81
N ARG A 376 -14.23 12.73 11.77
CA ARG A 376 -14.78 12.06 12.95
C ARG A 376 -15.19 10.63 12.63
N GLY A 377 -15.16 9.78 13.64
CA GLY A 377 -15.47 8.36 13.51
C GLY A 377 -14.32 7.56 12.90
N SER A 378 -14.66 6.39 12.35
CA SER A 378 -13.72 5.42 11.80
C SER A 378 -14.04 5.06 10.35
N LEU A 379 -14.91 4.06 10.14
CA LEU A 379 -15.23 3.49 8.83
C LEU A 379 -16.56 3.98 8.26
N GLU A 380 -17.37 4.68 9.07
CA GLU A 380 -18.73 5.09 8.72
C GLU A 380 -18.75 5.98 7.47
N PHE A 381 -17.76 6.88 7.35
CA PHE A 381 -17.59 7.76 6.19
C PHE A 381 -17.52 6.98 4.87
N TYR A 382 -16.80 5.86 4.84
CA TYR A 382 -16.63 5.06 3.63
C TYR A 382 -17.94 4.45 3.14
N THR A 383 -18.89 4.17 4.05
CA THR A 383 -20.25 3.74 3.67
C THR A 383 -21.00 4.85 2.96
N PHE A 384 -20.94 6.09 3.48
CA PHE A 384 -21.58 7.23 2.83
C PHE A 384 -20.93 7.54 1.48
N ALA A 385 -19.60 7.47 1.41
CA ALA A 385 -18.85 7.74 0.18
C ALA A 385 -19.14 6.69 -0.92
N GLU A 386 -19.18 5.41 -0.59
CA GLU A 386 -19.53 4.35 -1.54
C GLU A 386 -20.97 4.48 -2.03
N ASN A 387 -21.93 4.78 -1.13
CA ASN A 387 -23.32 5.05 -1.52
C ASN A 387 -23.44 6.25 -2.46
N ALA A 388 -22.59 7.26 -2.29
CA ALA A 388 -22.50 8.43 -3.15
C ALA A 388 -21.70 8.20 -4.45
N GLN A 389 -21.24 6.96 -4.68
CA GLN A 389 -20.46 6.55 -5.86
C GLN A 389 -19.11 7.25 -5.99
N LEU A 390 -18.53 7.66 -4.87
CA LEU A 390 -17.15 8.15 -4.83
C LEU A 390 -16.18 6.97 -4.97
N LEU A 391 -15.07 7.21 -5.67
CA LEU A 391 -14.04 6.23 -5.98
C LEU A 391 -12.70 6.53 -5.29
N SER A 392 -12.49 7.79 -4.86
CA SER A 392 -11.25 8.23 -4.23
C SER A 392 -11.51 9.15 -3.04
N ASP A 393 -10.87 8.88 -1.90
CA ASP A 393 -10.77 9.78 -0.75
C ASP A 393 -9.36 10.39 -0.69
N LEU A 394 -9.31 11.71 -0.56
CA LEU A 394 -8.11 12.55 -0.58
C LEU A 394 -7.88 13.24 0.78
N THR A 395 -8.53 12.75 1.84
CA THR A 395 -8.57 13.43 3.16
C THR A 395 -7.52 12.92 4.14
N ARG A 396 -7.16 11.64 4.07
CA ARG A 396 -6.35 10.96 5.10
C ARG A 396 -4.88 11.40 5.05
N GLY A 397 -4.51 12.41 5.84
CA GLY A 397 -3.13 12.82 6.06
C GLY A 397 -3.00 13.87 7.16
N GLY A 398 -1.81 14.46 7.27
CA GLY A 398 -1.50 15.55 8.20
C GLY A 398 -2.00 16.90 7.69
N TYR A 399 -2.67 17.67 8.56
CA TYR A 399 -3.10 19.03 8.30
C TYR A 399 -1.93 20.02 8.43
N HIS A 400 -1.13 19.90 9.49
CA HIS A 400 -0.04 20.84 9.76
C HIS A 400 1.34 20.29 9.33
N PRO A 401 2.37 21.13 9.17
CA PRO A 401 3.70 20.69 8.73
C PRO A 401 4.36 19.65 9.64
N HIS A 402 4.08 19.63 10.94
CA HIS A 402 4.64 18.60 11.84
C HIS A 402 3.97 17.22 11.70
N ALA A 403 2.81 17.17 11.04
CA ALA A 403 2.04 15.96 10.79
C ALA A 403 2.18 15.44 9.36
N SER A 404 2.86 16.18 8.46
CA SER A 404 3.05 15.76 7.07
C SER A 404 3.93 14.53 6.95
N GLY A 405 3.97 13.98 5.74
CA GLY A 405 4.63 12.73 5.40
C GLY A 405 3.66 11.57 5.46
N PHE A 406 4.10 10.46 6.04
CA PHE A 406 3.36 9.22 6.09
C PHE A 406 2.63 9.05 7.43
N THR A 407 1.72 9.99 7.76
CA THR A 407 0.93 9.99 9.01
C THR A 407 0.13 8.71 9.22
N PHE A 408 -0.24 8.04 8.13
CA PHE A 408 -0.90 6.73 8.09
C PHE A 408 0.04 5.61 7.61
N GLY A 409 1.34 5.83 7.78
CA GLY A 409 2.44 4.91 7.52
C GLY A 409 2.56 4.43 6.08
N THR A 410 1.91 5.06 5.10
CA THR A 410 1.87 4.55 3.74
C THR A 410 1.80 5.68 2.71
N ALA A 411 2.48 5.47 1.60
CA ALA A 411 2.35 6.20 0.35
C ALA A 411 1.46 5.46 -0.66
N HIS A 412 1.13 4.19 -0.39
CA HIS A 412 0.33 3.37 -1.27
C HIS A 412 -1.16 3.61 -1.04
N PRO A 413 -1.95 3.77 -2.11
CA PRO A 413 -3.40 3.77 -1.98
C PRO A 413 -3.88 2.44 -1.39
N PHE A 414 -4.91 2.49 -0.56
CA PHE A 414 -5.49 1.31 0.04
C PHE A 414 -7.02 1.39 0.08
N ARG A 415 -7.68 0.25 0.29
CA ARG A 415 -9.12 0.18 0.47
C ARG A 415 -9.44 -0.17 1.91
N ALA A 416 -10.35 0.60 2.49
CA ALA A 416 -10.86 0.27 3.82
C ALA A 416 -11.69 -1.03 3.75
N PRO A 417 -11.57 -1.91 4.76
CA PRO A 417 -12.40 -3.10 4.84
C PRO A 417 -13.87 -2.71 5.08
N ASN A 418 -14.79 -3.50 4.55
CA ASN A 418 -16.22 -3.32 4.78
C ASN A 418 -16.68 -4.27 5.89
N PRO A 419 -17.05 -3.79 7.09
CA PRO A 419 -17.50 -4.67 8.18
C PRO A 419 -18.75 -5.50 7.82
N ALA A 420 -19.62 -4.97 6.95
CA ALA A 420 -20.82 -5.68 6.50
C ALA A 420 -20.51 -6.71 5.40
N ARG A 421 -19.39 -6.56 4.69
CA ARG A 421 -18.92 -7.48 3.63
C ARG A 421 -17.40 -7.73 3.76
N PRO A 422 -16.95 -8.54 4.73
CA PRO A 422 -15.51 -8.67 5.02
C PRO A 422 -14.63 -9.16 3.85
N ALA A 423 -15.20 -9.92 2.91
CA ALA A 423 -14.50 -10.39 1.71
C ALA A 423 -14.43 -9.34 0.57
N GLU A 424 -15.18 -8.24 0.69
CA GLU A 424 -15.25 -7.16 -0.30
C GLU A 424 -14.97 -5.84 0.40
N PRO A 425 -13.72 -5.32 0.36
CA PRO A 425 -13.45 -3.98 0.87
C PRO A 425 -14.28 -2.94 0.11
N TYR A 426 -14.44 -1.75 0.70
CA TYR A 426 -15.09 -0.64 -0.01
C TYR A 426 -14.40 -0.38 -1.35
N GLN A 427 -15.18 0.00 -2.37
CA GLN A 427 -14.63 0.27 -3.71
C GLN A 427 -13.81 1.56 -3.79
N LEU A 428 -13.94 2.42 -2.77
CA LEU A 428 -13.20 3.66 -2.59
C LEU A 428 -11.72 3.38 -2.26
N PHE A 429 -10.82 3.99 -3.02
CA PHE A 429 -9.40 4.07 -2.65
C PHE A 429 -9.15 5.29 -1.78
N VAL A 430 -8.49 5.08 -0.66
CA VAL A 430 -7.88 6.15 0.14
C VAL A 430 -6.51 6.44 -0.46
N PHE A 431 -6.28 7.69 -0.88
CA PHE A 431 -4.97 8.20 -1.28
C PHE A 431 -4.37 9.00 -0.11
N PRO A 432 -3.42 8.43 0.65
CA PRO A 432 -2.83 9.11 1.79
C PRO A 432 -2.26 10.46 1.38
N LEU A 433 -2.66 11.53 2.05
CA LEU A 433 -2.17 12.88 1.78
C LEU A 433 -0.82 13.08 2.47
N ILE A 434 0.22 13.29 1.66
CA ILE A 434 1.61 13.42 2.10
C ILE A 434 1.91 14.84 2.56
N ALA A 435 1.39 15.85 1.87
CA ALA A 435 1.57 17.25 2.26
C ALA A 435 0.32 18.06 1.97
N TYR A 436 -0.35 18.54 3.02
CA TYR A 436 -1.39 19.55 2.91
C TYR A 436 -0.76 20.94 2.78
N ARG A 437 -1.35 21.78 1.91
CA ARG A 437 -0.84 23.12 1.58
C ARG A 437 0.64 23.13 1.20
N ALA A 438 1.02 22.22 0.31
CA ALA A 438 2.37 22.13 -0.23
C ALA A 438 2.83 23.48 -0.82
N ALA A 439 4.11 23.81 -0.65
CA ALA A 439 4.74 25.10 -0.99
C ALA A 439 4.29 26.32 -0.17
N GLU A 440 3.12 26.30 0.48
CA GLU A 440 2.73 27.34 1.46
C GLU A 440 3.24 27.00 2.88
N TRP A 441 3.00 25.76 3.31
CA TRP A 441 3.23 25.27 4.67
C TRP A 441 4.37 24.27 4.72
N VAL A 442 4.35 23.30 3.83
CA VAL A 442 5.44 22.35 3.66
C VAL A 442 6.43 22.95 2.67
N ASN A 443 7.59 23.36 3.17
CA ASN A 443 8.64 23.98 2.38
C ASN A 443 9.32 22.99 1.40
N ALA A 444 10.15 23.51 0.50
CA ALA A 444 10.73 22.69 -0.58
C ALA A 444 11.66 21.55 -0.09
N PRO A 445 12.62 21.77 0.83
CA PRO A 445 13.44 20.67 1.35
C PRO A 445 12.61 19.54 1.97
N HIS A 446 11.60 19.89 2.76
CA HIS A 446 10.69 18.94 3.37
C HIS A 446 9.88 18.18 2.29
N ALA A 447 9.24 18.90 1.35
CA ALA A 447 8.46 18.28 0.29
C ALA A 447 9.31 17.33 -0.59
N ASN A 448 10.56 17.68 -0.86
CA ASN A 448 11.51 16.86 -1.62
C ASN A 448 11.89 15.57 -0.89
N LEU A 449 12.16 15.64 0.43
CA LEU A 449 12.43 14.45 1.23
C LEU A 449 11.27 13.46 1.13
N LEU A 450 10.04 13.94 1.31
CA LEU A 450 8.84 13.10 1.25
C LEU A 450 8.62 12.51 -0.15
N LEU A 451 8.89 13.28 -1.21
CA LEU A 451 8.84 12.78 -2.58
C LEU A 451 9.87 11.66 -2.81
N GLU A 452 11.11 11.83 -2.36
CA GLU A 452 12.15 10.80 -2.49
C GLU A 452 11.80 9.52 -1.74
N GLN A 453 11.23 9.64 -0.53
CA GLN A 453 10.73 8.47 0.21
C GLN A 453 9.56 7.80 -0.50
N THR A 454 8.65 8.58 -1.10
CA THR A 454 7.54 8.03 -1.89
C THR A 454 8.03 7.27 -3.13
N VAL A 455 9.06 7.77 -3.80
CA VAL A 455 9.69 7.10 -4.95
C VAL A 455 10.39 5.81 -4.50
N LYS A 456 11.11 5.85 -3.38
CA LYS A 456 11.77 4.66 -2.80
C LYS A 456 10.77 3.57 -2.39
N SER A 457 9.61 3.95 -1.88
CA SER A 457 8.56 3.00 -1.49
C SER A 457 7.62 2.62 -2.63
N HIS A 458 7.81 3.16 -3.83
CA HIS A 458 6.98 2.94 -5.00
C HIS A 458 5.49 3.31 -4.81
N GLY A 459 5.22 4.40 -4.11
CA GLY A 459 3.86 4.86 -3.79
C GLY A 459 3.31 5.98 -4.67
N VAL A 460 2.27 6.66 -4.17
CA VAL A 460 1.66 7.85 -4.76
C VAL A 460 2.03 9.08 -3.95
N TYR A 461 2.70 10.03 -4.59
CA TYR A 461 3.02 11.33 -3.99
C TYR A 461 1.80 12.26 -4.10
N HIS A 462 0.91 12.17 -3.12
CA HIS A 462 -0.28 13.00 -3.05
C HIS A 462 -0.02 14.27 -2.24
N VAL A 463 -0.17 15.43 -2.88
CA VAL A 463 -0.09 16.74 -2.23
C VAL A 463 -1.32 17.58 -2.53
N THR A 464 -1.73 18.40 -1.56
CA THR A 464 -2.77 19.41 -1.74
C THR A 464 -2.16 20.79 -1.79
N VAL A 465 -2.61 21.61 -2.74
CA VAL A 465 -2.32 23.04 -2.79
C VAL A 465 -3.60 23.85 -2.70
N ARG A 466 -3.50 25.12 -2.30
CA ARG A 466 -4.59 26.08 -2.47
C ARG A 466 -4.24 27.06 -3.58
N PRO A 467 -5.23 27.66 -4.26
CA PRO A 467 -4.96 28.70 -5.26
C PRO A 467 -4.11 29.87 -4.73
N SER A 468 -4.23 30.19 -3.43
CA SER A 468 -3.46 31.24 -2.76
C SER A 468 -1.95 31.00 -2.71
N VAL A 469 -1.44 29.82 -3.07
CA VAL A 469 -0.01 29.57 -3.30
C VAL A 469 0.59 30.53 -4.32
N LEU A 470 -0.23 31.10 -5.22
CA LEU A 470 0.19 32.09 -6.22
C LEU A 470 0.23 33.53 -5.71
N SER A 471 -0.22 33.78 -4.47
CA SER A 471 -0.09 35.11 -3.86
C SER A 471 1.36 35.49 -3.58
N SER A 472 2.26 34.50 -3.51
CA SER A 472 3.69 34.70 -3.31
C SER A 472 4.49 34.14 -4.48
N PRO A 473 5.32 34.95 -5.17
CA PRO A 473 6.20 34.47 -6.23
C PRO A 473 7.13 33.34 -5.78
N MET A 474 7.59 33.38 -4.52
CA MET A 474 8.44 32.33 -3.95
C MET A 474 7.70 31.00 -3.81
N GLN A 475 6.44 31.03 -3.36
CA GLN A 475 5.63 29.81 -3.21
C GLN A 475 5.21 29.25 -4.58
N ALA A 476 4.91 30.12 -5.54
CA ALA A 476 4.66 29.72 -6.93
C ALA A 476 5.88 29.04 -7.57
N ASP A 477 7.09 29.59 -7.39
CA ASP A 477 8.34 28.96 -7.84
C ASP A 477 8.58 27.61 -7.15
N ALA A 478 8.35 27.53 -5.84
CA ALA A 478 8.46 26.28 -5.09
C ALA A 478 7.49 25.20 -5.62
N LEU A 479 6.25 25.55 -5.94
CA LEU A 479 5.28 24.63 -6.57
C LEU A 479 5.76 24.14 -7.95
N MET A 480 6.24 25.05 -8.80
CA MET A 480 6.76 24.67 -10.13
C MET A 480 7.98 23.74 -10.01
N ARG A 481 8.88 24.01 -9.07
CA ARG A 481 10.04 23.13 -8.81
C ARG A 481 9.60 21.77 -8.29
N LEU A 482 8.60 21.71 -7.41
CA LEU A 482 8.07 20.45 -6.91
C LEU A 482 7.49 19.60 -8.05
N ILE A 483 6.68 20.22 -8.91
CA ILE A 483 6.10 19.57 -10.11
C ILE A 483 7.21 19.03 -11.02
N GLY A 484 8.23 19.86 -11.30
CA GLY A 484 9.38 19.47 -12.12
C GLY A 484 10.21 18.35 -11.49
N ARG A 485 10.42 18.38 -10.18
CA ARG A 485 11.19 17.37 -9.44
C ARG A 485 10.48 16.01 -9.43
N ALA A 486 9.16 15.99 -9.22
CA ALA A 486 8.37 14.75 -9.31
C ALA A 486 8.54 14.09 -10.69
N ARG A 487 8.40 14.88 -11.77
CA ARG A 487 8.62 14.38 -13.13
C ARG A 487 10.06 13.91 -13.35
N TYR A 488 11.06 14.64 -12.85
CA TYR A 488 12.47 14.24 -12.93
C TYR A 488 12.75 12.89 -12.27
N LEU A 489 12.07 12.58 -11.17
CA LEU A 489 12.17 11.30 -10.47
C LEU A 489 11.26 10.20 -11.06
N GLY A 490 10.59 10.46 -12.19
CA GLY A 490 9.71 9.51 -12.85
C GLY A 490 8.33 9.35 -12.20
N ALA A 491 7.95 10.23 -11.26
CA ALA A 491 6.61 10.25 -10.69
C ALA A 491 5.66 11.05 -11.60
N GLU A 492 4.88 10.35 -12.41
CA GLU A 492 3.92 10.97 -13.34
C GLU A 492 2.68 11.50 -12.62
N TRP A 493 2.21 12.68 -13.02
CA TRP A 493 1.04 13.32 -12.41
C TRP A 493 -0.26 12.80 -13.03
N HIS A 494 -1.09 12.18 -12.20
CA HIS A 494 -2.39 11.64 -12.60
C HIS A 494 -3.51 12.20 -11.73
N PRO A 495 -4.71 12.43 -12.32
CA PRO A 495 -5.91 12.60 -11.53
C PRO A 495 -6.28 11.29 -10.81
N ALA A 496 -7.00 11.39 -9.69
CA ALA A 496 -7.31 10.27 -8.82
C ALA A 496 -8.09 9.16 -9.54
N HIS A 497 -9.04 9.50 -10.40
CA HIS A 497 -9.86 8.52 -11.12
C HIS A 497 -9.06 7.65 -12.11
N GLU A 498 -7.97 8.16 -12.69
CA GLU A 498 -7.08 7.38 -13.56
C GLU A 498 -6.31 6.34 -12.75
N LEU A 499 -5.72 6.76 -11.62
CA LEU A 499 -5.03 5.86 -10.70
C LEU A 499 -5.99 4.80 -10.15
N THR A 500 -7.18 5.19 -9.72
CA THR A 500 -8.21 4.25 -9.23
C THR A 500 -8.61 3.24 -10.31
N ARG A 501 -8.77 3.66 -11.56
CA ARG A 501 -9.07 2.74 -12.68
C ARG A 501 -7.93 1.76 -12.91
N TRP A 502 -6.69 2.26 -12.94
CA TRP A 502 -5.50 1.43 -13.12
C TRP A 502 -5.33 0.39 -12.01
N LEU A 503 -5.39 0.83 -10.76
CA LEU A 503 -5.26 -0.04 -9.59
C LEU A 503 -6.37 -1.10 -9.55
N ASN A 504 -7.61 -0.73 -9.91
CA ASN A 504 -8.70 -1.68 -10.05
C ASN A 504 -8.44 -2.73 -11.12
N ALA A 505 -8.02 -2.33 -12.31
CA ALA A 505 -7.72 -3.27 -13.40
C ALA A 505 -6.62 -4.24 -12.97
N ARG A 506 -5.57 -3.73 -12.33
CA ARG A 506 -4.44 -4.51 -11.81
C ARG A 506 -4.85 -5.53 -10.73
N LEU A 507 -5.61 -5.11 -9.72
CA LEU A 507 -6.07 -6.00 -8.64
C LEU A 507 -7.02 -7.11 -9.14
N ASN A 508 -7.64 -6.93 -10.31
CA ASN A 508 -8.56 -7.89 -10.91
C ASN A 508 -7.95 -8.67 -12.09
N LEU A 509 -6.62 -8.63 -12.25
CA LEU A 509 -5.93 -9.44 -13.26
C LEU A 509 -6.19 -10.92 -12.98
N ARG A 510 -6.64 -11.62 -14.02
CA ARG A 510 -6.72 -13.08 -14.03
C ARG A 510 -5.48 -13.61 -14.72
N TYR A 511 -4.95 -14.70 -14.20
CA TYR A 511 -3.75 -15.29 -14.76
C TYR A 511 -3.81 -16.81 -14.80
N LYS A 512 -3.01 -17.39 -15.69
CA LYS A 512 -2.65 -18.80 -15.70
C LYS A 512 -1.15 -18.89 -15.87
N MET A 513 -0.51 -19.68 -15.02
CA MET A 513 0.94 -19.85 -15.03
C MET A 513 1.30 -21.33 -15.10
N GLN A 514 2.21 -21.64 -16.01
CA GLN A 514 2.76 -22.97 -16.22
C GLN A 514 4.28 -22.89 -16.35
N THR A 515 4.98 -23.66 -15.53
CA THR A 515 6.43 -23.78 -15.60
C THR A 515 6.76 -25.08 -16.34
N LEU A 516 7.60 -24.97 -17.35
CA LEU A 516 8.20 -26.08 -18.09
C LEU A 516 9.74 -25.99 -17.92
N PRO A 517 10.50 -27.08 -18.16
CA PRO A 517 11.96 -27.01 -18.09
C PRO A 517 12.52 -25.90 -19.01
N GLY A 518 13.22 -24.92 -18.43
CA GLY A 518 13.81 -23.77 -19.15
C GLY A 518 12.80 -22.75 -19.70
N GLN A 519 11.51 -22.87 -19.39
CA GLN A 519 10.46 -22.01 -19.95
C GLN A 519 9.36 -21.71 -18.92
N LEU A 520 8.92 -20.45 -18.86
CA LEU A 520 7.74 -20.03 -18.11
C LEU A 520 6.67 -19.52 -19.08
N GLU A 521 5.47 -20.08 -19.01
CA GLU A 521 4.30 -19.58 -19.74
C GLU A 521 3.37 -18.84 -18.78
N LEU A 522 3.04 -17.60 -19.15
CA LEU A 522 2.12 -16.74 -18.42
C LEU A 522 1.04 -16.21 -19.36
N CYS A 523 -0.21 -16.52 -19.04
CA CYS A 523 -1.38 -15.92 -19.68
C CYS A 523 -1.98 -14.88 -18.72
N LEU A 524 -2.16 -13.65 -19.17
CA LEU A 524 -2.84 -12.60 -18.41
C LEU A 524 -4.14 -12.18 -19.09
N LEU A 525 -5.17 -11.90 -18.31
CA LEU A 525 -6.45 -11.40 -18.76
C LEU A 525 -6.89 -10.23 -17.87
N SER A 526 -7.17 -9.09 -18.49
CA SER A 526 -7.72 -7.92 -17.83
C SER A 526 -9.14 -7.63 -18.31
N LEU A 527 -9.99 -7.13 -17.40
CA LEU A 527 -11.33 -6.63 -17.72
C LEU A 527 -11.32 -5.18 -18.23
N SER A 528 -10.15 -4.56 -18.33
CA SER A 528 -9.98 -3.21 -18.85
C SER A 528 -8.67 -3.11 -19.61
N THR A 529 -8.63 -2.26 -20.63
CA THR A 529 -7.38 -2.00 -21.35
C THR A 529 -6.35 -1.37 -20.40
N MET A 530 -5.15 -1.94 -20.37
CA MET A 530 -4.02 -1.43 -19.59
C MET A 530 -2.86 -1.21 -20.55
N HIS A 531 -2.60 0.06 -20.87
CA HIS A 531 -1.48 0.45 -21.72
C HIS A 531 -0.18 0.45 -20.91
N ARG A 532 0.91 0.01 -21.54
CA ARG A 532 2.26 -0.02 -20.94
C ARG A 532 2.28 -0.74 -19.59
N PHE A 533 1.58 -1.87 -19.51
CA PHE A 533 1.59 -2.74 -18.34
C PHE A 533 2.99 -3.31 -18.10
N GLY A 534 3.49 -3.09 -16.89
CA GLY A 534 4.81 -3.57 -16.46
C GLY A 534 4.73 -4.92 -15.74
N LEU A 535 5.54 -5.87 -16.17
CA LEU A 535 5.76 -7.15 -15.50
C LEU A 535 7.23 -7.27 -15.10
N LEU A 536 7.46 -7.56 -13.83
CA LEU A 536 8.78 -7.91 -13.29
C LEU A 536 8.90 -9.42 -13.17
N LEU A 537 10.04 -9.95 -13.58
CA LEU A 537 10.39 -11.36 -13.44
C LEU A 537 11.64 -11.43 -12.58
N PHE A 538 11.47 -11.70 -11.29
CA PHE A 538 12.61 -11.87 -10.40
C PHE A 538 13.23 -13.24 -10.68
N THR A 539 14.44 -13.21 -11.23
CA THR A 539 15.18 -14.40 -11.67
C THR A 539 16.67 -14.09 -11.67
N PRO A 540 17.55 -15.05 -11.34
CA PRO A 540 18.99 -14.89 -11.54
C PRO A 540 19.41 -14.99 -13.01
N LEU A 541 18.48 -15.33 -13.92
CA LEU A 541 18.78 -15.67 -15.30
C LEU A 541 18.48 -14.52 -16.26
N ARG A 542 19.09 -14.58 -17.45
CA ARG A 542 18.74 -13.73 -18.59
C ARG A 542 17.74 -14.47 -19.49
N GLY A 543 16.94 -13.73 -20.24
CA GLY A 543 15.90 -14.33 -21.08
C GLY A 543 15.31 -13.38 -22.09
N TRP A 544 14.59 -13.96 -23.05
CA TRP A 544 13.69 -13.25 -23.96
C TRP A 544 12.25 -13.69 -23.71
N ALA A 545 11.31 -12.85 -24.13
CA ALA A 545 9.88 -13.15 -24.12
C ALA A 545 9.34 -13.24 -25.55
N ASN A 546 8.51 -14.23 -25.83
CA ASN A 546 7.66 -14.24 -27.02
C ASN A 546 6.29 -13.70 -26.65
N LEU A 547 5.88 -12.64 -27.33
CA LEU A 547 4.57 -11.99 -27.23
C LEU A 547 3.78 -12.29 -28.51
N GLY A 548 3.12 -13.44 -28.55
CA GLY A 548 2.60 -13.99 -29.81
C GLY A 548 3.76 -14.34 -30.76
N GLU A 549 3.80 -13.73 -31.95
CA GLU A 549 4.85 -13.95 -32.95
C GLU A 549 6.09 -13.07 -32.78
N HIS A 550 6.06 -12.09 -31.87
CA HIS A 550 7.14 -11.13 -31.68
C HIS A 550 8.06 -11.58 -30.54
N GLN A 551 9.36 -11.65 -30.80
CA GLN A 551 10.38 -11.88 -29.79
C GLN A 551 10.89 -10.54 -29.25
N THR A 552 10.89 -10.39 -27.92
CA THR A 552 11.33 -9.19 -27.21
C THR A 552 12.44 -9.56 -26.23
N GLU A 553 13.56 -8.87 -26.30
CA GLU A 553 14.63 -8.98 -25.29
C GLU A 553 14.20 -8.27 -24.01
N LEU A 554 14.36 -8.95 -22.87
CA LEU A 554 13.98 -8.41 -21.57
C LEU A 554 15.10 -7.54 -21.00
N GLN A 555 14.74 -6.40 -20.41
CA GLN A 555 15.73 -5.47 -19.85
C GLN A 555 16.04 -5.82 -18.39
N PRO A 556 17.32 -5.99 -18.01
CA PRO A 556 17.70 -6.23 -16.62
C PRO A 556 17.48 -4.97 -15.77
N ALA A 557 17.01 -5.18 -14.54
CA ALA A 557 16.81 -4.13 -13.54
C ALA A 557 17.01 -4.71 -12.12
N GLU A 558 16.92 -3.84 -11.12
CA GLU A 558 16.91 -4.23 -9.71
C GLU A 558 15.74 -3.55 -9.01
N TYR A 559 14.91 -4.35 -8.32
CA TYR A 559 13.81 -3.88 -7.50
C TYR A 559 13.85 -4.58 -6.15
N TYR A 560 13.56 -3.87 -5.07
CA TYR A 560 13.64 -4.41 -3.71
C TYR A 560 15.00 -5.04 -3.36
N GLY A 561 16.10 -4.61 -3.99
CA GLY A 561 17.42 -5.21 -3.82
C GLY A 561 17.58 -6.61 -4.46
N TYR A 562 16.66 -6.99 -5.34
CA TYR A 562 16.70 -8.25 -6.09
C TYR A 562 16.80 -7.98 -7.59
N PRO A 563 17.69 -8.70 -8.31
CA PRO A 563 17.76 -8.60 -9.76
C PRO A 563 16.47 -9.15 -10.38
N CYS A 564 16.00 -8.48 -11.42
CA CYS A 564 14.86 -8.93 -12.21
C CYS A 564 15.01 -8.57 -13.68
N LEU A 565 14.20 -9.21 -14.50
CA LEU A 565 13.97 -8.82 -15.89
C LEU A 565 12.64 -8.06 -15.97
N THR A 566 12.60 -7.04 -16.81
CA THR A 566 11.41 -6.20 -17.00
C THR A 566 10.81 -6.41 -18.38
N LEU A 567 9.47 -6.42 -18.42
CA LEU A 567 8.68 -6.46 -19.64
C LEU A 567 7.61 -5.36 -19.58
N GLU A 568 7.53 -4.56 -20.64
CA GLU A 568 6.41 -3.66 -20.88
C GLU A 568 5.56 -4.21 -22.03
N THR A 569 4.24 -4.28 -21.85
CA THR A 569 3.29 -4.73 -22.87
C THR A 569 1.93 -4.08 -22.67
N ASP A 570 1.08 -4.07 -23.70
CA ASP A 570 -0.32 -3.71 -23.54
C ASP A 570 -1.17 -4.95 -23.19
N LEU A 571 -2.16 -4.75 -22.33
CA LEU A 571 -3.26 -5.69 -22.10
C LEU A 571 -4.54 -5.12 -22.71
N VAL A 572 -5.11 -5.82 -23.67
CA VAL A 572 -6.37 -5.43 -24.32
C VAL A 572 -7.54 -6.00 -23.52
N GLU A 573 -8.59 -5.19 -23.31
CA GLU A 573 -9.80 -5.60 -22.60
C GLU A 573 -10.32 -6.96 -23.10
N LYS A 574 -10.60 -7.87 -22.14
CA LYS A 574 -11.21 -9.19 -22.37
C LYS A 574 -10.44 -10.09 -23.35
N THR A 575 -9.18 -9.77 -23.62
CA THR A 575 -8.29 -10.56 -24.49
C THR A 575 -7.20 -11.19 -23.63
N VAL A 576 -6.90 -12.46 -23.87
CA VAL A 576 -5.80 -13.16 -23.20
C VAL A 576 -4.48 -12.76 -23.85
N ARG A 577 -3.56 -12.22 -23.05
CA ARG A 577 -2.18 -11.96 -23.45
C ARG A 577 -1.32 -13.14 -23.04
N GLU A 578 -0.82 -13.88 -24.03
CA GLU A 578 0.11 -14.99 -23.82
C GLU A 578 1.56 -14.51 -23.90
N MET A 579 2.36 -14.92 -22.91
CA MET A 579 3.76 -14.57 -22.81
C MET A 579 4.55 -15.85 -22.50
N ARG A 580 5.55 -16.14 -23.33
CA ARG A 580 6.47 -17.25 -23.11
C ARG A 580 7.86 -16.72 -22.83
N PHE A 581 8.38 -17.01 -21.65
CA PHE A 581 9.70 -16.61 -21.21
C PHE A 581 10.65 -17.80 -21.31
N PHE A 582 11.85 -17.56 -21.82
CA PHE A 582 12.86 -18.58 -22.01
C PHE A 582 14.10 -18.22 -21.21
N GLU A 583 14.65 -19.20 -20.51
CA GLU A 583 15.97 -19.07 -19.91
C GLU A 583 17.02 -19.10 -21.03
N VAL A 584 17.98 -18.18 -20.99
CA VAL A 584 19.20 -18.34 -21.79
C VAL A 584 19.92 -19.54 -21.21
N GLY A 585 19.91 -20.66 -21.95
CA GLY A 585 20.72 -21.82 -21.62
C GLY A 585 22.14 -21.33 -21.35
N THR A 586 22.69 -21.66 -20.18
CA THR A 586 24.10 -21.49 -19.92
C THR A 586 24.83 -22.24 -21.03
N ALA A 587 25.43 -21.51 -21.97
CA ALA A 587 26.47 -22.11 -22.80
C ALA A 587 27.47 -22.69 -21.80
N ALA A 588 27.57 -24.02 -21.77
CA ALA A 588 28.50 -24.72 -20.91
C ALA A 588 29.88 -24.08 -21.09
N ALA A 589 30.42 -23.53 -20.01
CA ALA A 589 31.82 -23.12 -19.94
C ALA A 589 32.69 -24.34 -19.65
#